data_AF-A0A966DLF3-F1
#
_entry.id   AF-A0A966DLF3-F1
#
_cell.length_a   1.000
_cell.length_b   1.000
_cell.length_c   1.000
_cell.angle_alpha   90.00
_cell.angle_beta   90.00
_cell.angle_gamma   90.00
#
_symmetry.space_group_name_H-M   'P 1'
#
loop_
_entity.id
_entity.type
_entity.pdbx_description
1 polymer ?
#
loop_
_entity_poly.entity_id
_entity_poly.type
_entity_poly.pdbx_seq_one_letter_code
_entity_poly.pdbx_strand_id
1 'polypeptide(L)'
;GAYQEPVAGKPTYRMGGNSCLSGDFMGDWSFDNPLHVGDPIVFEDMIHYTIVKSTLFNGVTHPSIGLWSAEDTFVLYRRFTYEDYKSRMS
;
A
#
# COMPACT_ATOMS: atom_id res chain seq x y z
N GLY A 1 -10.11 4.61 -14.16
CA GLY A 1 -10.43 4.26 -12.77
C GLY A 1 -10.06 2.82 -12.50
N ALA A 2 -10.03 2.46 -11.20
CA ALA A 2 -9.91 1.10 -10.73
C ALA A 2 -11.28 0.60 -10.24
N TYR A 3 -11.53 -0.70 -10.37
CA TYR A 3 -12.78 -1.36 -9.97
C TYR A 3 -12.43 -2.52 -9.04
N GLN A 4 -13.05 -2.57 -7.85
CA GLN A 4 -12.80 -3.60 -6.83
C GLN A 4 -13.48 -4.95 -7.14
N GLU A 5 -14.21 -5.02 -8.26
CA GLU A 5 -14.80 -6.25 -8.78
C GLU A 5 -14.34 -6.47 -10.22
N PRO A 6 -14.14 -7.72 -10.66
CA PRO A 6 -13.76 -8.02 -12.02
C PRO A 6 -14.78 -7.50 -13.05
N VAL A 7 -14.29 -6.71 -14.00
CA VAL A 7 -15.08 -6.20 -15.13
C VAL A 7 -14.69 -6.94 -16.39
N ALA A 8 -15.65 -7.62 -17.01
CA ALA A 8 -15.43 -8.35 -18.25
C ALA A 8 -14.84 -7.43 -19.34
N GLY A 9 -13.77 -7.89 -19.99
CA GLY A 9 -13.07 -7.14 -21.04
C GLY A 9 -12.06 -6.09 -20.55
N LYS A 10 -11.92 -5.88 -19.23
CA LYS A 10 -10.88 -5.00 -18.67
C LYS A 10 -9.67 -5.78 -18.17
N PRO A 11 -8.45 -5.22 -18.28
CA PRO A 11 -7.27 -5.73 -17.59
C PRO A 11 -7.56 -5.95 -16.10
N THR A 12 -7.47 -7.20 -15.65
CA THR A 12 -7.82 -7.59 -14.28
C THR A 12 -6.63 -8.29 -13.64
N TYR A 13 -6.27 -7.84 -12.44
CA TYR A 13 -5.09 -8.31 -11.71
C TYR A 13 -5.49 -8.69 -10.29
N ARG A 14 -4.92 -9.80 -9.80
CA ARG A 14 -4.96 -10.13 -8.37
C ARG A 14 -3.92 -9.32 -7.63
N MET A 15 -4.36 -8.45 -6.73
CA MET A 15 -3.47 -7.55 -6.01
C MET A 15 -2.90 -8.24 -4.77
N GLY A 16 -1.63 -8.65 -4.88
CA GLY A 16 -0.85 -9.26 -3.80
C GLY A 16 -0.03 -8.25 -3.01
N GLY A 17 0.24 -8.57 -1.74
CA GLY A 17 1.25 -7.89 -0.94
C GLY A 17 2.66 -8.44 -1.22
N ASN A 18 3.64 -7.95 -0.45
CA ASN A 18 5.05 -8.29 -0.60
C ASN A 18 5.59 -9.19 0.53
N SER A 19 4.70 -9.78 1.34
CA SER A 19 5.12 -10.77 2.34
C SER A 19 5.27 -12.17 1.72
N CYS A 20 5.77 -13.11 2.52
CA CYS A 20 5.96 -14.50 2.09
C CYS A 20 4.69 -15.36 2.28
N LEU A 21 3.59 -14.78 2.78
CA LEU A 21 2.37 -15.52 3.05
C LEU A 21 1.61 -15.79 1.76
N SER A 22 1.15 -17.04 1.58
CA SER A 22 0.30 -17.42 0.45
C SER A 22 -1.04 -16.68 0.43
N GLY A 23 -1.50 -16.21 1.60
CA GLY A 23 -2.73 -15.44 1.77
C GLY A 23 -2.55 -13.92 1.70
N ASP A 24 -1.36 -13.42 1.34
CA ASP A 24 -1.10 -11.98 1.25
C ASP A 24 -1.61 -11.42 -0.09
N PHE A 25 -2.93 -11.34 -0.22
CA PHE A 25 -3.60 -10.68 -1.32
C PHE A 25 -4.90 -10.06 -0.83
N MET A 26 -5.32 -8.97 -1.47
CA MET A 26 -6.57 -8.30 -1.11
C MET A 26 -7.76 -8.82 -1.93
N GLY A 27 -7.54 -9.21 -3.20
CA GLY A 27 -8.61 -9.53 -4.15
C GLY A 27 -8.24 -9.23 -5.61
N ASP A 28 -9.25 -9.20 -6.48
CA ASP A 28 -9.09 -8.94 -7.90
C ASP A 28 -9.57 -7.51 -8.24
N TRP A 29 -8.75 -6.72 -8.94
CA TRP A 29 -9.10 -5.38 -9.41
C TRP A 29 -9.01 -5.30 -10.93
N SER A 30 -9.97 -4.60 -11.52
CA SER A 30 -9.90 -4.22 -12.94
C SER A 30 -9.46 -2.76 -13.10
N PHE A 31 -8.72 -2.48 -14.18
CA PHE A 31 -8.22 -1.15 -14.52
C PHE A 31 -8.62 -0.79 -15.95
N ASP A 32 -8.69 0.50 -16.27
CA ASP A 32 -9.00 0.94 -17.64
C ASP A 32 -7.87 0.66 -18.63
N ASN A 33 -6.63 0.65 -18.15
CA ASN A 33 -5.44 0.36 -18.94
C ASN A 33 -4.61 -0.74 -18.25
N PRO A 34 -3.82 -1.54 -19.01
CA PRO A 34 -2.88 -2.49 -18.41
C PRO A 34 -1.86 -1.79 -17.49
N LEU A 35 -1.57 -2.42 -16.35
CA LEU A 35 -0.56 -1.94 -15.41
C LEU A 35 0.84 -2.32 -15.86
N HIS A 36 1.80 -1.45 -15.54
CA HIS A 36 3.22 -1.63 -15.75
C HIS A 36 3.98 -1.50 -14.43
N VAL A 37 5.18 -2.10 -14.36
CA VAL A 37 6.05 -1.95 -13.20
C VAL A 37 6.43 -0.47 -13.05
N GLY A 38 6.18 0.07 -11.85
CA GLY A 38 6.39 1.49 -11.54
C GLY A 38 5.11 2.33 -11.53
N ASP A 39 3.99 1.79 -12.02
CA ASP A 39 2.72 2.51 -11.95
C ASP A 39 2.26 2.68 -10.49
N PRO A 40 1.81 3.89 -10.09
CA PRO A 40 1.32 4.13 -8.74
C PRO A 40 -0.06 3.49 -8.54
N ILE A 41 -0.23 2.77 -7.44
CA ILE A 41 -1.51 2.24 -6.98
C ILE A 41 -1.91 2.98 -5.71
N VAL A 42 -3.10 3.60 -5.73
CA VAL A 42 -3.64 4.35 -4.60
C VAL A 42 -4.76 3.53 -3.97
N PHE A 43 -4.52 3.07 -2.73
CA PHE A 43 -5.56 2.49 -1.90
C PHE A 43 -6.25 3.63 -1.13
N GLU A 44 -7.54 3.82 -1.39
CA GLU A 44 -8.34 4.85 -0.75
C GLU A 44 -8.75 4.45 0.67
N ASP A 45 -9.06 5.45 1.49
CA ASP A 45 -9.55 5.27 2.87
C ASP A 45 -8.61 4.50 3.83
N MET A 46 -7.30 4.65 3.62
CA MET A 46 -6.27 3.89 4.34
C MET A 46 -5.68 4.61 5.57
N ILE A 47 -6.33 5.62 6.15
CA ILE A 47 -5.78 6.36 7.32
C ILE A 47 -6.27 5.79 8.65
N HIS A 48 -7.57 5.57 8.79
CA HIS A 48 -8.17 5.19 10.06
C HIS A 48 -8.04 3.69 10.29
N TYR A 49 -7.74 3.27 11.53
CA TYR A 49 -7.58 1.86 11.92
C TYR A 49 -6.54 1.02 11.14
N THR A 50 -5.74 1.62 10.27
CA THR A 50 -4.65 0.99 9.52
C THR A 50 -3.31 1.24 10.19
N ILE A 51 -2.87 2.50 10.26
CA ILE A 51 -1.55 2.90 10.77
C ILE A 51 -1.39 2.46 12.23
N VAL A 52 -2.43 2.64 13.05
CA VAL A 52 -2.42 2.28 14.48
C VAL A 52 -2.38 0.78 14.76
N LYS A 53 -2.63 -0.07 13.76
CA LYS A 53 -2.61 -1.54 13.87
C LYS A 53 -1.53 -2.20 13.00
N SER A 54 -0.77 -1.41 12.26
CA SER A 54 0.22 -1.90 11.33
C SER A 54 1.46 -2.46 12.05
N THR A 55 2.15 -3.40 11.40
CA THR A 55 3.30 -4.12 11.98
C THR A 55 4.48 -4.15 11.01
N LEU A 56 5.63 -4.63 11.48
CA LEU A 56 6.80 -4.89 10.63
C LEU A 56 6.93 -6.39 10.32
N PHE A 57 5.81 -7.04 10.06
CA PHE A 57 5.76 -8.45 9.72
C PHE A 57 6.67 -8.75 8.52
N ASN A 58 7.40 -9.87 8.57
CA ASN A 58 8.44 -10.25 7.61
C ASN A 58 9.54 -9.21 7.35
N GLY A 59 9.70 -8.20 8.23
CA GLY A 59 10.64 -7.11 8.00
C GLY A 59 10.26 -6.20 6.83
N VAL A 60 9.01 -6.27 6.35
CA VAL A 60 8.49 -5.37 5.33
C VAL A 60 8.57 -3.94 5.86
N THR A 61 9.09 -3.04 5.02
CA THR A 61 9.27 -1.63 5.39
C THR A 61 7.90 -0.98 5.59
N HIS A 62 7.75 -0.31 6.73
CA HIS A 62 6.53 0.41 7.04
C HIS A 62 6.32 1.59 6.08
N PRO A 63 5.09 1.85 5.61
CA PRO A 63 4.78 3.02 4.81
C PRO A 63 5.15 4.32 5.54
N SER A 64 5.76 5.27 4.83
CA SER A 64 5.98 6.61 5.40
C SER A 64 4.65 7.34 5.59
N ILE A 65 4.59 8.22 6.60
CA ILE A 65 3.41 9.03 6.90
C ILE A 65 3.71 10.45 6.41
N GLY A 66 2.84 10.97 5.54
CA GLY A 66 2.92 12.34 5.05
C GLY A 66 1.53 12.96 4.95
N LEU A 67 1.51 14.28 4.79
CA LEU A 67 0.32 15.09 4.63
C LEU A 67 0.44 15.88 3.32
N TRP A 68 -0.62 15.87 2.52
CA TRP A 68 -0.77 16.84 1.44
C TRP A 68 -1.49 18.07 2.01
N SER A 69 -0.85 19.24 1.95
CA SER A 69 -1.37 20.47 2.54
C SER A 69 -2.43 21.13 1.67
N ALA A 70 -3.12 22.14 2.22
CA ALA A 70 -4.07 22.95 1.46
C ALA A 70 -3.38 23.79 0.37
N GLU A 71 -2.08 24.06 0.54
CA GLU A 71 -1.24 24.78 -0.41
C GLU A 71 -0.63 23.87 -1.49
N ASP A 72 -1.17 22.66 -1.68
CA ASP A 72 -0.73 21.67 -2.69
C ASP A 72 0.73 21.20 -2.52
N THR A 73 1.20 21.12 -1.27
CA THR A 73 2.56 20.67 -0.96
C THR A 73 2.55 19.40 -0.11
N PHE A 74 3.46 18.48 -0.44
CA PHE A 74 3.68 17.27 0.36
C PHE A 74 4.63 17.56 1.53
N VAL A 75 4.19 17.21 2.74
CA VAL A 75 5.00 17.27 3.96
C VAL A 75 5.19 15.87 4.51
N LEU A 76 6.44 15.44 4.63
CA LEU A 76 6.79 14.15 5.23
C LEU A 76 6.84 14.29 6.76
N TYR A 77 5.98 13.55 7.47
CA TYR A 77 5.91 13.57 8.94
C TYR A 77 6.74 12.46 9.58
N ARG A 78 6.73 11.26 9.00
CA ARG A 78 7.50 10.14 9.52
C ARG A 78 8.00 9.25 8.40
N ARG A 79 9.31 8.99 8.43
CA ARG A 79 9.95 7.95 7.63
C ARG A 79 10.40 6.85 8.57
N PHE A 80 10.09 5.61 8.22
CA PHE A 80 10.56 4.43 8.95
C PHE A 80 11.87 3.93 8.33
N THR A 81 12.76 3.46 9.19
CA THR A 81 14.11 3.05 8.84
C THR A 81 14.41 1.65 9.39
N TYR A 82 15.59 1.13 9.06
CA TYR A 82 16.07 -0.12 9.63
C TYR A 82 16.13 -0.09 11.16
N GLU A 83 16.51 1.04 11.76
CA GLU A 83 16.60 1.15 13.22
C GLU A 83 15.24 1.04 13.91
N ASP A 84 14.15 1.52 13.28
CA ASP A 84 12.78 1.31 13.78
C ASP A 84 12.39 -0.18 13.81
N TYR A 85 12.89 -0.97 12.86
CA TYR A 85 12.70 -2.41 12.85
C TYR A 85 13.51 -3.09 13.95
N LYS A 86 14.80 -2.77 14.02
CA LYS A 86 15.72 -3.35 15.00
C LYS A 86 15.27 -3.08 16.43
N SER A 87 14.87 -1.85 16.75
CA SER A 87 14.45 -1.45 18.10
C SER A 87 13.19 -2.15 18.60
N ARG A 88 12.40 -2.79 17.72
CA ARG A 88 11.23 -3.60 18.11
C ARG A 88 11.56 -5.05 18.42
N MET A 89 12.75 -5.50 18.04
CA MET A 89 13.18 -6.90 18.17
C MET A 89 14.19 -7.10 19.31
N SER A 90 14.62 -6.02 19.97
CA SER A 90 15.61 -6.03 21.06
C SER A 90 15.21 -5.11 22.19
#